data_AF-A0A6A6HWR3-F1
#
_entry.id   AF-A0A6A6HWR3-F1
#
_cell.length_a   1.000
_cell.length_b   1.000
_cell.length_c   1.000
_cell.angle_alpha   90.00
_cell.angle_beta   90.00
_cell.angle_gamma   90.00
#
_symmetry.space_group_name_H-M   'P 1'
#
loop_
_entity.id
_entity.type
_entity.pdbx_description
1 polymer ?
#
loop_
_entity_poly.entity_id
_entity_poly.type
_entity_poly.pdbx_seq_one_letter_code
_entity_poly.pdbx_strand_id
1 'polypeptide(L)'
;MLRDASSLLSVSQAPYKDFTMPSEERNRYWNKETAKVNAGLDFGGSREDGKEARQTIGAWCSNNPVVNIDFSSFHVPSAAPGTKPSTEELVQRLLNPPAHAFVHGVLSIQWVITVAGTENFCFRASDERFVLSQTSALRREGHALGMRTAYLEWLCGDDLGSSAAEQGMFLTPAFFTKEM
;
A
#
# COMPACT_ATOMS: atom_id res chain seq x y z
N MET A 1 -33.67 -32.63 46.71
CA MET A 1 -32.92 -31.37 46.59
C MET A 1 -32.62 -31.16 45.12
N LEU A 2 -33.15 -30.08 44.55
CA LEU A 2 -33.02 -29.67 43.16
C LEU A 2 -31.58 -29.27 42.83
N ARG A 3 -31.16 -29.50 41.57
CA ARG A 3 -30.58 -28.46 40.70
C ARG A 3 -30.50 -28.97 39.25
N ASP A 4 -31.51 -28.57 38.48
CA ASP A 4 -31.44 -28.38 37.03
C ASP A 4 -30.53 -27.18 36.72
N ALA A 5 -29.60 -27.35 35.79
CA ALA A 5 -28.92 -26.26 35.10
C ALA A 5 -28.38 -26.79 33.76
N SER A 6 -29.23 -26.83 32.74
CA SER A 6 -28.80 -26.95 31.34
C SER A 6 -29.82 -26.23 30.47
N SER A 7 -29.63 -24.92 30.40
CA SER A 7 -30.26 -24.06 29.40
C SER A 7 -29.18 -23.19 28.79
N LEU A 8 -29.44 -22.82 27.53
CA LEU A 8 -28.74 -21.85 26.69
C LEU A 8 -27.57 -22.43 25.88
N LEU A 9 -27.86 -22.73 24.61
CA LEU A 9 -27.30 -22.00 23.46
C LEU A 9 -28.14 -22.32 22.20
N SER A 10 -29.20 -21.54 22.00
CA SER A 10 -29.89 -21.44 20.71
C SER A 10 -29.15 -20.38 19.90
N VAL A 11 -28.40 -20.80 18.88
CA VAL A 11 -27.73 -19.89 17.95
C VAL A 11 -28.74 -19.42 16.91
N SER A 12 -29.17 -18.16 17.05
CA SER A 12 -30.01 -17.48 16.08
C SER A 12 -29.20 -17.18 14.81
N GLN A 13 -29.53 -17.83 13.69
CA GLN A 13 -29.07 -17.45 12.37
C GLN A 13 -29.84 -16.21 11.90
N ALA A 14 -29.15 -15.06 11.80
CA ALA A 14 -29.68 -13.89 11.11
C ALA A 14 -29.58 -14.08 9.58
N PRO A 15 -30.55 -13.59 8.79
CA PRO A 15 -30.58 -13.78 7.34
C PRO A 15 -29.52 -12.92 6.64
N TYR A 16 -28.82 -13.52 5.67
CA TYR A 16 -27.90 -12.84 4.76
C TYR A 16 -28.65 -11.70 4.05
N LYS A 17 -28.19 -10.46 4.24
CA LYS A 17 -28.58 -9.34 3.39
C LYS A 17 -27.78 -9.44 2.09
N ASP A 18 -28.49 -9.55 0.98
CA ASP A 18 -27.93 -9.53 -0.38
C ASP A 18 -26.93 -8.38 -0.54
N PHE A 19 -25.68 -8.74 -0.83
CA PHE A 19 -24.60 -7.79 -1.05
C PHE A 19 -24.78 -7.16 -2.43
N THR A 20 -25.44 -6.00 -2.47
CA THR A 20 -25.55 -5.21 -3.70
C THR A 20 -24.22 -4.48 -3.91
N MET A 21 -23.53 -4.79 -5.01
CA MET A 21 -22.33 -4.07 -5.44
C MET A 21 -22.59 -2.55 -5.50
N PRO A 22 -21.69 -1.69 -5.00
CA PRO A 22 -21.84 -0.24 -5.15
C PRO A 22 -21.87 0.12 -6.64
N SER A 23 -22.85 0.92 -7.06
CA SER A 23 -22.97 1.33 -8.47
C SER A 23 -21.76 2.15 -8.92
N GLU A 24 -21.37 2.00 -10.19
CA GLU A 24 -20.25 2.72 -10.81
C GLU A 24 -20.38 4.25 -10.71
N GLU A 25 -21.58 4.77 -10.43
CA GLU A 25 -21.81 6.19 -10.19
C GLU A 25 -21.04 6.72 -8.97
N ARG A 26 -20.82 5.92 -7.92
CA ARG A 26 -20.09 6.38 -6.72
C ARG A 26 -18.62 6.70 -7.01
N ASN A 27 -18.01 5.99 -7.96
CA ASN A 27 -16.63 6.25 -8.41
C ASN A 27 -16.49 7.52 -9.25
N ARG A 28 -17.61 8.12 -9.71
CA ARG A 28 -17.58 9.38 -10.47
C ARG A 28 -17.55 10.63 -9.58
N TYR A 29 -17.89 10.51 -8.30
CA TYR A 29 -18.02 11.68 -7.41
C TYR A 29 -16.72 12.09 -6.71
N TRP A 30 -15.70 11.22 -6.65
CA TRP A 30 -14.43 11.56 -6.01
C TRP A 30 -13.58 12.58 -6.80
N ASN A 31 -13.96 12.86 -8.06
CA ASN A 31 -13.23 13.77 -8.94
C ASN A 31 -13.77 15.21 -9.02
N LYS A 32 -14.88 15.54 -8.33
CA LYS A 32 -15.48 16.89 -8.45
C LYS A 32 -14.71 17.97 -7.67
N GLU A 33 -14.16 17.63 -6.51
CA GLU A 33 -13.39 18.59 -5.71
C GLU A 33 -11.97 18.79 -6.26
N THR A 34 -11.35 17.73 -6.82
CA THR A 34 -10.05 17.80 -7.52
C THR A 34 -10.13 18.65 -8.80
N ALA A 35 -11.27 18.62 -9.51
CA ALA A 35 -11.47 19.46 -10.70
C ALA A 35 -11.52 20.96 -10.38
N LYS A 36 -12.05 21.37 -9.21
CA LYS A 36 -12.10 22.79 -8.82
C LYS A 36 -10.71 23.36 -8.49
N VAL A 37 -9.79 22.55 -7.97
CA VAL A 37 -8.41 22.97 -7.69
C VAL A 37 -7.62 23.14 -9.00
N ASN A 38 -7.92 22.35 -10.03
CA ASN A 38 -7.27 22.42 -11.34
C ASN A 38 -7.90 23.45 -12.30
N ALA A 39 -9.10 23.96 -12.02
CA ALA A 39 -9.81 24.91 -12.88
C ALA A 39 -9.34 26.38 -12.75
N GLY A 40 -8.24 26.64 -12.04
CA GLY A 40 -7.61 27.94 -11.97
C GLY A 40 -8.40 28.96 -11.13
N LEU A 41 -7.77 29.48 -10.08
CA LEU A 41 -8.18 30.78 -9.54
C LEU A 41 -7.90 31.82 -10.62
N ASP A 42 -8.96 32.29 -11.27
CA ASP A 42 -8.92 33.35 -12.27
C ASP A 42 -8.66 34.69 -11.56
N PHE A 43 -7.38 35.02 -11.35
CA PHE A 43 -6.98 36.37 -10.98
C PHE A 43 -6.90 37.19 -12.27
N GLY A 44 -7.94 37.98 -12.51
CA GLY A 44 -8.03 38.91 -13.61
C GLY A 44 -6.78 39.79 -13.73
N GLY A 45 -6.13 39.71 -14.88
CA GLY A 45 -5.00 40.55 -15.27
C GLY A 45 -5.22 41.07 -16.68
N SER A 46 -5.45 42.38 -16.79
CA SER A 46 -5.63 43.12 -18.04
C SER A 46 -4.56 42.82 -19.09
N ARG A 47 -5.00 42.73 -20.34
CA ARG A 47 -4.16 42.78 -21.54
C ARG A 47 -3.45 44.14 -21.62
N GLU A 48 -2.12 44.11 -21.74
CA GLU A 48 -1.37 45.15 -22.45
C GLU A 48 -0.32 44.50 -23.36
N ASP A 49 -0.35 44.91 -24.63
CA ASP A 49 0.61 44.61 -25.69
C ASP A 49 2.00 45.19 -25.37
N GLY A 50 3.08 44.45 -25.64
CA GLY A 50 4.40 45.06 -25.65
C GLY A 50 5.61 44.13 -25.70
N LYS A 51 6.05 43.83 -26.93
CA LYS A 51 7.42 43.60 -27.44
C LYS A 51 8.48 42.84 -26.59
N GLU A 52 9.08 41.87 -27.26
CA GLU A 52 10.28 41.09 -26.92
C GLU A 52 11.39 41.87 -26.18
N ALA A 53 11.84 41.29 -25.06
CA ALA A 53 13.21 41.41 -24.59
C ALA A 53 13.70 40.02 -24.16
N ARG A 54 14.66 39.50 -24.92
CA ARG A 54 15.34 38.22 -24.67
C ARG A 54 16.21 38.37 -23.43
N GLN A 55 15.65 38.07 -22.25
CA GLN A 55 16.41 37.91 -21.01
C GLN A 55 16.39 36.44 -20.60
N THR A 56 17.58 35.86 -20.49
CA THR A 56 17.84 34.62 -19.77
C THR A 56 17.63 34.86 -18.28
N ILE A 57 16.35 34.94 -17.89
CA ILE A 57 15.94 34.92 -16.49
C ILE A 57 15.80 33.44 -16.15
N GLY A 58 16.55 32.97 -15.15
CA GLY A 58 16.44 31.59 -14.68
C GLY A 58 14.98 31.24 -14.38
N ALA A 59 14.57 30.02 -14.70
CA ALA A 59 13.20 29.49 -14.61
C ALA A 59 12.55 29.55 -13.21
N TRP A 60 13.19 30.22 -12.25
CA TRP A 60 12.82 30.37 -10.85
C TRP A 60 12.45 31.81 -10.47
N CYS A 61 12.66 32.81 -11.36
CA CYS A 61 12.34 34.20 -11.04
C CYS A 61 11.01 34.68 -11.66
N SER A 62 10.30 33.83 -12.40
CA SER A 62 8.93 34.12 -12.83
C SER A 62 7.96 33.25 -12.02
N ASN A 63 6.92 33.87 -11.46
CA ASN A 63 5.76 33.15 -10.92
C ASN A 63 4.90 32.52 -12.04
N ASN A 64 5.45 32.36 -13.24
CA ASN A 64 4.77 31.70 -14.33
C ASN A 64 4.96 30.20 -14.14
N PRO A 65 3.87 29.40 -14.16
CA PRO A 65 4.02 27.96 -14.15
C PRO A 65 4.92 27.56 -15.33
N VAL A 66 5.86 26.65 -15.09
CA VAL A 66 6.68 26.05 -16.14
C VAL A 66 5.77 25.12 -16.95
N VAL A 67 4.91 25.69 -17.79
CA VAL A 67 3.92 24.96 -18.59
C VAL A 67 4.49 24.65 -19.97
N ASN A 68 5.26 23.56 -20.03
CA ASN A 68 5.13 22.50 -21.05
C ASN A 68 6.18 21.43 -20.75
N ILE A 69 5.88 20.53 -19.83
CA ILE A 69 6.66 19.29 -19.69
C ILE A 69 6.13 18.35 -20.77
N ASP A 70 6.89 18.18 -21.84
CA ASP A 70 6.58 17.23 -22.90
C ASP A 70 6.92 15.80 -22.45
N PHE A 71 5.92 15.13 -21.87
CA PHE A 71 6.02 13.73 -21.46
C PHE A 71 6.11 12.75 -22.65
N SER A 72 5.98 13.20 -23.90
CA SER A 72 6.16 12.31 -25.06
C SER A 72 7.60 11.80 -25.18
N SER A 73 8.56 12.56 -24.64
CA SER A 73 9.97 12.19 -24.57
C SER A 73 10.32 11.24 -23.41
N PHE A 74 9.37 11.00 -22.49
CA PHE A 74 9.59 10.14 -21.33
C PHE A 74 9.52 8.67 -21.74
N HIS A 75 10.63 8.19 -22.31
CA HIS A 75 10.82 6.77 -22.55
C HIS A 75 11.16 6.08 -21.23
N VAL A 76 10.16 5.43 -20.62
CA VAL A 76 10.41 4.43 -19.58
C VAL A 76 11.11 3.26 -20.27
N PRO A 77 12.35 2.90 -19.91
CA PRO A 77 12.98 1.70 -20.42
C PRO A 77 12.06 0.53 -20.09
N SER A 78 11.50 -0.10 -21.13
CA SER A 78 10.73 -1.32 -20.96
C SER A 78 11.71 -2.39 -20.51
N ALA A 79 11.80 -2.61 -19.20
CA ALA A 79 12.57 -3.71 -18.65
C ALA A 79 11.95 -5.00 -19.21
N ALA A 80 12.76 -5.80 -19.92
CA ALA A 80 12.37 -7.14 -20.31
C ALA A 80 11.82 -7.87 -19.07
N PRO A 81 10.76 -8.70 -19.20
CA PRO A 81 10.19 -9.39 -18.05
C PRO A 81 11.29 -10.26 -17.44
N GLY A 82 11.86 -9.77 -16.34
CA GLY A 82 12.90 -10.47 -15.62
C GLY A 82 12.35 -11.81 -15.14
N THR A 83 13.22 -12.81 -15.06
CA THR A 83 12.91 -14.08 -14.43
C THR A 83 12.28 -13.80 -13.06
N LYS A 84 11.15 -14.45 -12.75
CA LYS A 84 10.50 -14.30 -11.46
C LYS A 84 11.54 -14.62 -10.37
N PRO A 85 11.78 -13.72 -9.40
CA PRO A 85 12.78 -13.94 -8.36
C PRO A 85 12.43 -15.20 -7.57
N SER A 86 13.47 -15.94 -7.14
CA SER A 86 13.26 -17.14 -6.32
C SER A 86 12.75 -16.76 -4.92
N THR A 87 12.17 -17.71 -4.19
CA THR A 87 11.70 -17.48 -2.82
C THR A 87 12.85 -17.02 -1.92
N GLU A 88 14.04 -17.60 -2.09
CA GLU A 88 15.26 -17.25 -1.35
C GLU A 88 15.67 -15.80 -1.62
N GLU A 89 15.66 -15.38 -2.89
CA GLU A 89 15.99 -13.99 -3.26
C GLU A 89 14.97 -13.01 -2.67
N LEU A 90 13.69 -13.36 -2.66
CA LEU A 90 12.65 -12.55 -2.03
C LEU A 90 12.86 -12.43 -0.52
N VAL A 91 13.14 -13.54 0.17
CA VAL A 91 13.44 -13.54 1.61
C VAL A 91 14.66 -12.66 1.89
N GLN A 92 15.74 -12.80 1.12
CA GLN A 92 16.93 -11.97 1.28
C GLN A 92 16.62 -10.47 1.11
N ARG A 93 15.79 -10.09 0.13
CA ARG A 93 15.35 -8.70 -0.02
C ARG A 93 14.50 -8.22 1.15
N LEU A 94 13.55 -9.05 1.62
CA LEU A 94 12.66 -8.72 2.74
C LEU A 94 13.40 -8.61 4.08
N LEU A 95 14.51 -9.33 4.26
CA LEU A 95 15.36 -9.24 5.45
C LEU A 95 16.33 -8.06 5.41
N ASN A 96 16.53 -7.44 4.24
CA ASN A 96 17.42 -6.29 4.05
C ASN A 96 16.67 -5.08 3.47
N PRO A 97 15.63 -4.57 4.16
CA PRO A 97 14.85 -3.44 3.68
C PRO A 97 15.70 -2.16 3.59
N PRO A 98 15.62 -1.40 2.49
CA PRO A 98 16.29 -0.11 2.36
C PRO A 98 15.63 0.96 3.27
N ALA A 99 16.30 2.08 3.51
CA ALA A 99 15.81 3.14 4.40
C ALA A 99 14.40 3.67 4.03
N HIS A 100 14.07 3.76 2.74
CA HIS A 100 12.77 4.23 2.28
C HIS A 100 11.64 3.20 2.44
N ALA A 101 11.95 1.94 2.77
CA ALA A 101 10.93 0.94 3.10
C ALA A 101 10.24 1.24 4.44
N PHE A 102 10.86 2.08 5.28
CA PHE A 102 10.36 2.45 6.60
C PHE A 102 9.64 3.80 6.55
N VAL A 103 8.31 3.76 6.47
CA VAL A 103 7.47 4.96 6.51
C VAL A 103 7.18 5.29 7.97
N HIS A 104 7.55 6.50 8.40
CA HIS A 104 7.50 6.91 9.82
C HIS A 104 8.25 5.96 10.77
N GLY A 105 9.33 5.34 10.31
CA GLY A 105 10.16 4.44 11.11
C GLY A 105 9.63 3.00 11.25
N VAL A 106 8.55 2.65 10.53
CA VAL A 106 7.94 1.32 10.54
C VAL A 106 7.91 0.76 9.12
N LEU A 107 8.17 -0.53 8.96
CA LEU A 107 8.16 -1.19 7.66
C LEU A 107 6.80 -1.05 6.98
N SER A 108 6.82 -0.53 5.75
CA SER A 108 5.63 -0.34 4.93
C SER A 108 5.17 -1.66 4.31
N ILE A 109 3.90 -2.02 4.53
CA ILE A 109 3.28 -3.17 3.86
C ILE A 109 3.29 -3.01 2.33
N GLN A 110 3.18 -1.78 1.83
CA GLN A 110 3.20 -1.50 0.39
C GLN A 110 4.57 -1.84 -0.21
N TRP A 111 5.65 -1.55 0.52
CA TRP A 111 7.00 -1.94 0.09
C TRP A 111 7.14 -3.47 0.05
N VAL A 112 6.65 -4.17 1.08
CA VAL A 112 6.68 -5.65 1.12
C VAL A 112 5.94 -6.23 -0.08
N ILE A 113 4.72 -5.76 -0.36
CA ILE A 113 3.92 -6.21 -1.51
C ILE A 113 4.67 -5.95 -2.82
N THR A 114 5.33 -4.80 -2.95
CA THR A 114 6.12 -4.46 -4.15
C THR A 114 7.30 -5.42 -4.33
N VAL A 115 8.00 -5.77 -3.25
CA VAL A 115 9.17 -6.66 -3.30
C VAL A 115 8.76 -8.11 -3.58
N ALA A 116 7.76 -8.60 -2.85
CA ALA A 116 7.32 -9.99 -2.92
C ALA A 116 6.36 -10.28 -4.09
N GLY A 117 5.75 -9.25 -4.68
CA GLY A 117 4.76 -9.39 -5.74
C GLY A 117 3.33 -9.51 -5.18
N THR A 118 2.39 -8.84 -5.83
CA THR A 118 0.98 -8.79 -5.43
C THR A 118 0.31 -10.17 -5.44
N GLU A 119 0.79 -11.09 -6.28
CA GLU A 119 0.26 -12.45 -6.39
C GLU A 119 0.51 -13.30 -5.14
N ASN A 120 1.46 -12.90 -4.29
CA ASN A 120 1.72 -13.57 -3.02
C ASN A 120 0.79 -13.10 -1.90
N PHE A 121 -0.04 -12.08 -2.14
CA PHE A 121 -0.92 -11.50 -1.13
C PHE A 121 -2.39 -11.63 -1.52
N CYS A 122 -3.25 -11.70 -0.50
CA CYS A 122 -4.68 -11.53 -0.63
C CYS A 122 -5.17 -10.43 0.30
N PHE A 123 -6.22 -9.73 -0.13
CA PHE A 123 -6.91 -8.76 0.72
C PHE A 123 -7.92 -9.50 1.59
N ARG A 124 -7.79 -9.34 2.90
CA ARG A 124 -8.70 -9.92 3.88
C ARG A 124 -9.71 -8.86 4.31
N ALA A 125 -10.95 -9.03 3.90
CA ALA A 125 -12.01 -8.04 4.10
C ALA A 125 -12.45 -7.89 5.57
N SER A 126 -12.19 -8.88 6.44
CA SER A 126 -12.62 -8.83 7.84
C SER A 126 -11.92 -7.74 8.66
N ASP A 127 -10.66 -7.45 8.34
CA ASP A 127 -9.80 -6.48 9.02
C ASP A 127 -9.11 -5.51 8.04
N GLU A 128 -9.59 -5.47 6.79
CA GLU A 128 -9.09 -4.61 5.71
C GLU A 128 -7.56 -4.67 5.49
N ARG A 129 -6.97 -5.85 5.68
CA ARG A 129 -5.52 -6.05 5.67
C ARG A 129 -5.07 -6.91 4.49
N PHE A 130 -3.89 -6.60 3.94
CA PHE A 130 -3.17 -7.51 3.06
C PHE A 130 -2.39 -8.55 3.85
N VAL A 131 -2.63 -9.82 3.54
CA VAL A 131 -1.96 -10.96 4.18
C VAL A 131 -1.34 -11.88 3.13
N LEU A 132 -0.29 -12.61 3.51
CA LEU A 132 0.30 -13.62 2.63
C LEU A 132 -0.72 -14.73 2.33
N SER A 133 -0.88 -15.00 1.03
CA SER A 133 -1.71 -16.09 0.54
C SER A 133 -1.25 -17.42 1.11
N GLN A 134 -2.21 -18.30 1.40
CA GLN A 134 -1.97 -19.68 1.86
C GLN A 134 -1.10 -20.49 0.89
N THR A 135 -1.14 -20.14 -0.39
CA THR A 135 -0.36 -20.81 -1.45
C THR A 135 1.03 -20.22 -1.64
N SER A 136 1.36 -19.11 -0.96
CA SER A 136 2.64 -18.42 -1.14
C SER A 136 3.81 -19.28 -0.63
N ALA A 137 4.84 -19.43 -1.45
CA ALA A 137 6.09 -20.08 -1.04
C ALA A 137 6.76 -19.34 0.12
N LEU A 138 6.70 -17.99 0.14
CA LEU A 138 7.21 -17.17 1.25
C LEU A 138 6.60 -17.56 2.59
N ARG A 139 5.31 -17.90 2.60
CA ARG A 139 4.61 -18.32 3.81
C ARG A 139 5.04 -19.69 4.30
N ARG A 140 5.29 -20.64 3.40
CA ARG A 140 5.66 -22.02 3.73
C ARG A 140 7.15 -22.18 4.05
N GLU A 141 7.98 -21.47 3.31
CA GLU A 141 9.44 -21.66 3.32
C GLU A 141 10.17 -20.52 4.04
N GLY A 142 9.52 -19.36 4.23
CA GLY A 142 10.16 -18.17 4.79
C GLY A 142 10.85 -18.41 6.13
N HIS A 143 10.25 -19.20 7.02
CA HIS A 143 10.85 -19.53 8.32
C HIS A 143 12.15 -20.34 8.15
N ALA A 144 12.12 -21.36 7.28
CA ALA A 144 13.31 -22.17 6.98
C ALA A 144 14.42 -21.34 6.29
N LEU A 145 14.03 -20.27 5.59
CA LEU A 145 14.93 -19.33 4.93
C LEU A 145 15.38 -18.16 5.82
N GLY A 146 15.05 -18.19 7.11
CA GLY A 146 15.55 -17.24 8.11
C GLY A 146 14.63 -16.05 8.40
N MET A 147 13.41 -16.01 7.85
CA MET A 147 12.41 -15.04 8.31
C MET A 147 11.98 -15.35 9.74
N ARG A 148 12.08 -14.36 10.62
CA ARG A 148 11.64 -14.50 12.00
C ARG A 148 10.15 -14.77 12.08
N THR A 149 9.76 -15.63 13.00
CA THR A 149 8.36 -16.00 13.27
C THR A 149 7.48 -14.77 13.42
N ALA A 150 7.90 -13.78 14.19
CA ALA A 150 7.12 -12.57 14.41
C ALA A 150 6.86 -11.78 13.11
N TYR A 151 7.83 -11.76 12.18
CA TYR A 151 7.64 -11.12 10.87
C TYR A 151 6.64 -11.91 10.01
N LEU A 152 6.72 -13.25 10.03
CA LEU A 152 5.75 -14.10 9.33
C LEU A 152 4.35 -14.00 9.92
N GLU A 153 4.21 -13.94 11.25
CA GLU A 153 2.92 -13.72 11.93
C GLU A 153 2.32 -12.39 11.52
N TRP A 154 3.15 -11.35 11.44
CA TRP A 154 2.72 -10.06 10.90
C TRP A 154 2.27 -10.16 9.44
N LEU A 155 2.96 -10.94 8.60
CA LEU A 155 2.57 -11.08 7.19
C LEU A 155 1.33 -11.98 6.97
N CYS A 156 1.16 -13.03 7.77
CA CYS A 156 0.10 -14.02 7.56
C CYS A 156 -1.19 -13.64 8.28
N GLY A 157 -1.08 -13.01 9.45
CA GLY A 157 -2.22 -12.59 10.26
C GLY A 157 -3.15 -13.74 10.67
N ASP A 158 -2.63 -14.97 10.82
CA ASP A 158 -3.44 -16.18 10.98
C ASP A 158 -4.30 -16.22 12.23
N ASP A 159 -3.88 -15.51 13.27
CA ASP A 159 -4.65 -15.37 14.48
C ASP A 159 -5.68 -14.25 14.33
N LEU A 160 -6.94 -14.63 14.11
CA LEU A 160 -8.09 -13.72 14.05
C LEU A 160 -8.41 -13.09 15.41
N GLY A 161 -7.91 -13.65 16.52
CA GLY A 161 -8.10 -13.15 17.88
C GLY A 161 -6.93 -12.33 18.43
N SER A 162 -5.83 -12.25 17.68
CA SER A 162 -4.67 -11.42 18.01
C SER A 162 -3.89 -11.12 16.74
N SER A 163 -4.19 -10.00 16.08
CA SER A 163 -3.33 -9.60 14.98
C SER A 163 -2.00 -9.09 15.55
N ALA A 164 -0.86 -9.41 14.93
CA ALA A 164 0.43 -8.82 15.35
C ALA A 164 0.43 -7.27 15.28
N ALA A 165 -0.50 -6.67 14.53
CA ALA A 165 -0.72 -5.23 14.53
C ALA A 165 -1.47 -4.75 15.80
N GLU A 166 -2.34 -5.58 16.37
CA GLU A 166 -3.00 -5.35 17.66
C GLU A 166 -2.07 -5.63 18.85
N GLN A 167 -1.09 -6.53 18.69
CA GLN A 167 -0.02 -6.74 19.67
C GLN A 167 1.03 -5.62 19.68
N GLY A 168 0.86 -4.57 18.86
CA GLY A 168 1.75 -3.41 18.83
C GLY A 168 3.16 -3.72 18.33
N MET A 169 3.33 -4.78 17.52
CA MET A 169 4.64 -5.09 16.97
C MET A 169 5.01 -4.11 15.86
N PHE A 170 5.94 -3.20 16.16
CA PHE A 170 6.52 -2.29 15.19
C PHE A 170 7.76 -2.92 14.53
N LEU A 171 7.65 -3.25 13.23
CA LEU A 171 8.77 -3.68 12.40
C LEU A 171 9.68 -2.49 12.08
N THR A 172 10.45 -2.04 13.06
CA THR A 172 11.41 -0.93 12.95
C THR A 172 12.71 -1.38 12.27
N PRO A 173 13.59 -0.47 11.81
CA PRO A 173 14.90 -0.85 11.30
C PRO A 173 15.71 -1.73 12.27
N ALA A 174 15.58 -1.45 13.58
CA ALA A 174 16.24 -2.21 14.63
C ALA A 174 15.85 -3.70 14.64
N PHE A 175 14.61 -4.02 14.23
CA PHE A 175 14.14 -5.39 14.08
C PHE A 175 15.01 -6.18 13.08
N PHE A 176 15.45 -5.54 11.99
CA PHE A 176 16.20 -6.22 10.92
C PHE A 176 17.72 -6.24 11.16
N THR A 177 18.23 -5.40 12.06
CA THR A 177 19.68 -5.26 12.30
C THR A 177 20.29 -6.21 13.33
N LYS A 178 19.50 -7.03 14.06
CA LYS A 178 19.99 -7.74 15.27
C LYS A 178 20.01 -9.27 15.14
N GLU A 179 21.14 -9.90 15.49
CA GLU A 179 21.49 -11.34 15.44
C GLU A 179 21.94 -11.89 14.08
N MET A 180 23.12 -11.44 13.65
CA MET A 180 24.22 -12.40 13.37
C MET A 180 25.08 -12.51 14.62
#